data_AF-I3YDC7-F1
#
_entry.id   AF-I3YDC7-F1
#
_cell.length_a   1.000
_cell.length_b   1.000
_cell.length_c   1.000
_cell.angle_alpha   90.00
_cell.angle_beta   90.00
_cell.angle_gamma   90.00
#
_symmetry.space_group_name_H-M   'P 1'
#
loop_
_entity.id
_entity.type
_entity.pdbx_description
1 polymer ?
#
loop_
_entity_poly.entity_id
_entity_poly.type
_entity_poly.pdbx_seq_one_letter_code
_entity_poly.pdbx_strand_id
1 'polypeptide(L)'
;MSSLRAIIEELITTLPQAHPVGGSGVSLDFPSFDLFPQDYLKFAESSLGKESPEDKINCVSNLKRVMECAMDIFLHTLGLASLAKKRSLSFDKKLDFVSKIEIYKSRSLEKLNNIRNKVEHEYVIPDLPEIELYFELVYAFISVLDAAMFMYAADSEINYSADQEKSFSCDLSVEYSHEAQRVYFFFSAPKHKDLTQKEYSFGVDNIEEFTNALAVYFWVVRGNTLFSDKYVEEKLHNINSTLLL
;
A
#
# COMPACT_ATOMS: atom_id res chain seq x y z
N MET A 1 9.24 24.73 0.11
CA MET A 1 9.43 23.40 0.72
C MET A 1 8.05 22.77 0.75
N SER A 2 7.83 21.59 0.17
CA SER A 2 6.49 20.98 0.17
C SER A 2 6.04 20.74 1.63
N SER A 3 4.74 20.88 1.90
CA SER A 3 4.17 20.62 3.23
C SER A 3 4.51 19.21 3.71
N LEU A 4 4.55 18.23 2.80
CA LEU A 4 4.93 16.85 3.11
C LEU A 4 6.38 16.69 3.56
N ARG A 5 7.32 17.47 3.00
CA ARG A 5 8.72 17.42 3.44
C ARG A 5 8.88 17.88 4.89
N ALA A 6 8.19 18.95 5.26
CA ALA A 6 8.20 19.45 6.64
C ALA A 6 7.67 18.38 7.61
N ILE A 7 6.62 17.65 7.20
CA ILE A 7 6.05 16.55 7.98
C ILE A 7 7.04 15.40 8.13
N ILE A 8 7.71 14.99 7.05
CA ILE A 8 8.72 13.91 7.14
C ILE A 8 9.85 14.30 8.10
N GLU A 9 10.34 15.54 8.04
CA GLU A 9 11.36 16.05 8.97
C GLU A 9 10.85 16.08 10.43
N GLU A 10 9.58 16.43 10.64
CA GLU A 10 8.94 16.42 11.96
C GLU A 10 8.71 14.99 12.49
N LEU A 11 8.32 14.04 11.63
CA LEU A 11 8.18 12.61 11.97
C LEU A 11 9.51 11.99 12.37
N ILE A 12 10.57 12.23 11.60
CA ILE A 12 11.92 11.71 11.88
C ILE A 12 12.44 12.22 13.23
N THR A 13 12.05 13.45 13.62
CA THR A 13 12.42 14.01 14.92
C THR A 13 11.58 13.44 16.07
N THR A 14 10.29 13.19 15.82
CA THR A 14 9.30 12.84 16.85
C THR A 14 9.26 11.35 17.16
N LEU A 15 9.22 10.49 16.13
CA LEU A 15 9.06 9.04 16.29
C LEU A 15 10.12 8.40 17.21
N PRO A 16 11.42 8.74 17.14
CA PRO A 16 12.43 8.13 18.04
C PRO A 16 12.28 8.48 19.52
N GLN A 17 11.49 9.52 19.83
CA GLN A 17 11.28 10.03 21.18
C GLN A 17 9.87 9.74 21.71
N ALA A 18 8.99 9.17 20.88
CA ALA A 18 7.61 8.92 21.19
C ALA A 18 7.29 7.42 21.06
N HIS A 19 6.28 6.97 21.80
CA HIS A 19 5.82 5.59 21.75
C HIS A 19 4.34 5.54 21.38
N PRO A 20 3.88 4.47 20.71
CA PRO A 20 2.47 4.26 20.47
C PRO A 20 1.71 4.20 21.80
N VAL A 21 0.70 5.05 21.96
CA VAL A 21 -0.16 5.10 23.16
C VAL A 21 -1.60 4.66 22.88
N GLY A 22 -1.95 4.49 21.61
CA GLY A 22 -3.27 4.04 21.19
C GLY A 22 -3.48 4.29 19.70
N GLY A 23 -4.70 4.04 19.25
CA GLY A 23 -5.06 4.15 17.85
C GLY A 23 -6.47 3.64 17.62
N SER A 24 -6.85 3.60 16.34
CA SER A 24 -8.10 3.01 15.91
C SER A 24 -7.87 2.19 14.64
N GLY A 25 -8.67 1.15 14.51
CA GLY A 25 -8.77 0.34 13.29
C GLY A 25 -10.07 0.62 12.56
N VAL A 26 -10.19 0.05 11.37
CA VAL A 26 -11.36 0.17 10.51
C VAL A 26 -11.85 -1.21 10.08
N SER A 27 -13.18 -1.39 10.01
CA SER A 27 -13.74 -2.56 9.35
C SER A 27 -13.66 -2.36 7.85
N LEU A 28 -12.93 -3.23 7.16
CA LEU A 28 -12.86 -3.19 5.71
C LEU A 28 -14.19 -3.60 5.09
N ASP A 29 -14.63 -2.81 4.10
CA ASP A 29 -15.65 -3.22 3.15
C ASP A 29 -15.00 -3.90 1.94
N PHE A 30 -15.64 -4.93 1.40
CA PHE A 30 -15.16 -5.69 0.24
C PHE A 30 -16.18 -5.61 -0.89
N PRO A 31 -15.72 -5.55 -2.16
CA PRO A 31 -16.65 -5.48 -3.28
C PRO A 31 -17.45 -6.79 -3.42
N SER A 32 -18.70 -6.69 -3.85
CA SER A 32 -19.56 -7.85 -4.13
C SER A 32 -19.23 -8.45 -5.51
N PHE A 33 -18.16 -9.24 -5.58
CA PHE A 33 -17.81 -10.01 -6.77
C PHE A 33 -18.33 -11.45 -6.70
N ASP A 34 -18.62 -12.04 -7.85
CA ASP A 34 -18.97 -13.46 -7.94
C ASP A 34 -17.76 -14.38 -7.72
N LEU A 35 -16.56 -13.90 -8.08
CA LEU A 35 -15.30 -14.60 -7.97
C LEU A 35 -14.24 -13.70 -7.33
N PHE A 36 -13.41 -14.29 -6.49
CA PHE A 36 -12.33 -13.62 -5.78
C PHE A 36 -10.95 -14.09 -6.27
N PRO A 37 -9.85 -13.41 -5.90
CA PRO A 37 -8.51 -13.79 -6.35
C PRO A 37 -8.17 -15.25 -6.04
N GLN A 38 -8.64 -15.78 -4.92
CA GLN A 38 -8.42 -17.16 -4.51
C GLN A 38 -9.13 -18.19 -5.42
N ASP A 39 -10.25 -17.84 -6.04
CA ASP A 39 -10.94 -18.72 -6.97
C ASP A 39 -10.17 -18.81 -8.29
N TYR A 40 -9.71 -17.66 -8.82
CA TYR A 40 -8.85 -17.62 -9.99
C TYR A 40 -7.51 -18.32 -9.75
N LEU A 41 -6.97 -18.25 -8.53
CA LEU A 41 -5.74 -18.95 -8.17
C LEU A 41 -5.94 -20.47 -8.24
N LYS A 42 -7.06 -20.99 -7.72
CA LYS A 42 -7.41 -22.42 -7.85
C LYS A 42 -7.56 -22.84 -9.32
N PHE A 43 -8.16 -21.99 -10.16
CA PHE A 43 -8.25 -22.27 -11.60
C PHE A 43 -6.88 -22.32 -12.26
N ALA A 44 -5.98 -21.39 -11.91
CA ALA A 44 -4.60 -21.41 -12.38
C ALA A 44 -3.86 -22.68 -11.92
N GLU A 45 -3.96 -23.01 -10.64
CA GLU A 45 -3.35 -24.21 -10.05
C GLU A 45 -3.82 -25.50 -10.74
N SER A 46 -5.10 -25.58 -11.10
CA SER A 46 -5.64 -26.74 -11.84
C SER A 46 -5.04 -26.93 -13.24
N SER A 47 -4.42 -25.90 -13.80
CA SER A 47 -3.72 -25.91 -15.09
C SER A 47 -2.19 -25.93 -14.94
N LEU A 48 -1.67 -25.73 -13.73
CA LEU A 48 -0.24 -25.70 -13.43
C LEU A 48 0.38 -27.10 -13.61
N GLY A 49 1.62 -27.18 -14.08
CA GLY A 49 2.34 -28.45 -14.29
C GLY A 49 1.92 -29.22 -15.55
N LYS A 50 0.92 -28.75 -16.30
CA LYS A 50 0.46 -29.38 -17.54
C LYS A 50 1.21 -28.84 -18.75
N GLU A 51 1.53 -29.72 -19.68
CA GLU A 51 2.34 -29.39 -20.86
C GLU A 51 1.52 -28.82 -22.04
N SER A 52 0.20 -28.99 -22.02
CA SER A 52 -0.65 -28.57 -23.14
C SER A 52 -0.62 -27.04 -23.31
N PRO A 53 -0.56 -26.53 -24.55
CA PRO A 53 -0.66 -25.09 -24.82
C PRO A 53 -1.89 -24.43 -24.19
N GLU A 54 -3.03 -25.11 -24.22
CA GLU A 54 -4.29 -24.63 -23.67
C GLU A 54 -4.19 -24.45 -22.15
N ASP A 55 -3.66 -25.43 -21.42
CA ASP A 55 -3.48 -25.34 -19.98
C ASP A 55 -2.50 -24.23 -19.61
N LYS A 56 -1.39 -24.09 -20.34
CA LYS A 56 -0.41 -23.02 -20.11
C LYS A 56 -1.00 -21.63 -20.28
N ILE A 57 -1.77 -21.41 -21.35
CA ILE A 57 -2.47 -20.14 -21.61
C ILE A 57 -3.53 -19.89 -20.54
N ASN A 58 -4.29 -20.92 -20.16
CA ASN A 58 -5.32 -20.81 -19.12
C ASN A 58 -4.71 -20.47 -17.76
N CYS A 59 -3.58 -21.07 -17.41
CA CYS A 59 -2.86 -20.77 -16.16
C CYS A 59 -2.48 -19.29 -16.10
N VAL A 60 -1.79 -18.77 -17.13
CA VAL A 60 -1.37 -17.36 -17.19
C VAL A 60 -2.57 -16.41 -17.18
N SER A 61 -3.63 -16.74 -17.94
CA SER A 61 -4.85 -15.93 -18.00
C SER A 61 -5.55 -15.82 -16.64
N ASN A 62 -5.61 -16.92 -15.89
CA ASN A 62 -6.18 -16.91 -14.54
C ASN A 62 -5.28 -16.15 -13.55
N LEU A 63 -3.95 -16.32 -13.61
CA LEU A 63 -3.01 -15.55 -12.79
C LEU A 63 -3.10 -14.04 -13.00
N LYS A 64 -3.36 -13.58 -14.23
CA LYS A 64 -3.68 -12.17 -14.49
C LYS A 64 -4.94 -11.73 -13.75
N ARG A 65 -6.02 -12.52 -13.83
CA ARG A 65 -7.29 -12.22 -13.14
C ARG A 65 -7.11 -12.19 -11.62
N VAL A 66 -6.26 -13.04 -11.05
CA VAL A 66 -5.87 -12.98 -9.64
C VAL A 66 -5.34 -11.59 -9.30
N MET A 67 -4.35 -11.07 -10.03
CA MET A 67 -3.76 -9.76 -9.76
C MET A 67 -4.74 -8.62 -10.00
N GLU A 68 -5.50 -8.65 -11.10
CA GLU A 68 -6.50 -7.62 -11.43
C GLU A 68 -7.56 -7.51 -10.33
N CYS A 69 -8.13 -8.65 -9.94
CA CYS A 69 -9.13 -8.73 -8.89
C CYS A 69 -8.58 -8.30 -7.53
N ALA A 70 -7.37 -8.75 -7.17
CA ALA A 70 -6.73 -8.38 -5.90
C ALA A 70 -6.46 -6.88 -5.81
N MET A 71 -6.02 -6.24 -6.90
CA MET A 71 -5.85 -4.79 -6.92
C MET A 71 -7.17 -4.03 -6.86
N ASP A 72 -8.23 -4.51 -7.51
CA ASP A 72 -9.54 -3.89 -7.43
C ASP A 72 -10.09 -3.95 -6.00
N ILE A 73 -9.92 -5.09 -5.32
CA ILE A 73 -10.24 -5.23 -3.90
C ILE A 73 -9.39 -4.28 -3.06
N PHE A 74 -8.07 -4.26 -3.26
CA PHE A 74 -7.17 -3.36 -2.51
C PHE A 74 -7.60 -1.89 -2.66
N LEU A 75 -7.82 -1.41 -3.88
CA LEU A 75 -8.30 -0.06 -4.12
C LEU A 75 -9.69 0.19 -3.54
N HIS A 76 -10.58 -0.81 -3.53
CA HIS A 76 -11.88 -0.72 -2.87
C HIS A 76 -11.76 -0.54 -1.37
N THR A 77 -10.89 -1.32 -0.70
CA THR A 77 -10.68 -1.22 0.76
C THR A 77 -10.08 0.12 1.18
N LEU A 78 -9.32 0.77 0.31
CA LEU A 78 -8.82 2.14 0.51
C LEU A 78 -9.87 3.19 0.10
N GLY A 79 -11.10 2.82 -0.27
CA GLY A 79 -12.11 3.75 -0.74
C GLY A 79 -11.80 4.39 -2.10
N LEU A 80 -10.77 3.92 -2.82
CA LEU A 80 -10.28 4.48 -4.09
C LEU A 80 -10.88 3.83 -5.34
N ALA A 81 -11.74 2.81 -5.22
CA ALA A 81 -12.33 2.11 -6.36
C ALA A 81 -13.10 3.05 -7.31
N SER A 82 -13.91 3.97 -6.77
CA SER A 82 -14.68 4.93 -7.56
C SER A 82 -13.77 5.88 -8.36
N LEU A 83 -12.67 6.33 -7.74
CA LEU A 83 -11.65 7.17 -8.36
C LEU A 83 -10.92 6.43 -9.48
N ALA A 84 -10.52 5.18 -9.22
CA ALA A 84 -9.85 4.32 -10.20
C ALA A 84 -10.73 4.09 -11.43
N LYS A 85 -12.02 3.82 -11.21
CA LYS A 85 -13.02 3.67 -12.28
C LYS A 85 -13.24 4.97 -13.05
N LYS A 86 -13.43 6.10 -12.36
CA LYS A 86 -13.63 7.42 -12.98
C LYS A 86 -12.45 7.84 -13.87
N ARG A 87 -11.23 7.46 -13.49
CA ARG A 87 -10.00 7.74 -14.25
C ARG A 87 -9.64 6.66 -15.26
N SER A 88 -10.45 5.61 -15.38
CA SER A 88 -10.18 4.45 -16.25
C SER A 88 -8.75 3.92 -16.09
N LEU A 89 -8.29 3.78 -14.84
CA LEU A 89 -6.91 3.37 -14.57
C LEU A 89 -6.64 1.99 -15.17
N SER A 90 -5.63 1.93 -16.05
CA SER A 90 -5.12 0.66 -16.56
C SER A 90 -4.47 -0.14 -15.43
N PHE A 91 -4.35 -1.45 -15.64
CA PHE A 91 -3.64 -2.35 -14.72
C PHE A 91 -2.24 -1.83 -14.38
N ASP A 92 -1.47 -1.41 -15.39
CA ASP A 92 -0.11 -0.90 -15.19
C ASP A 92 -0.08 0.38 -14.33
N LYS A 93 -1.12 1.22 -14.40
CA LYS A 93 -1.26 2.41 -13.54
C LYS A 93 -1.63 2.05 -12.10
N LYS A 94 -2.41 0.99 -11.89
CA LYS A 94 -2.68 0.45 -10.55
C LYS A 94 -1.41 -0.13 -9.93
N LEU A 95 -0.62 -0.86 -10.71
CA LEU A 95 0.70 -1.35 -10.29
C LEU A 95 1.67 -0.22 -9.92
N ASP A 96 1.76 0.82 -10.76
CA ASP A 96 2.55 2.01 -10.48
C ASP A 96 2.12 2.69 -9.18
N PHE A 97 0.80 2.80 -8.93
CA PHE A 97 0.28 3.31 -7.67
C PHE A 97 0.73 2.47 -6.47
N VAL A 98 0.55 1.15 -6.49
CA VAL A 98 0.98 0.22 -5.43
C VAL A 98 2.50 0.33 -5.17
N SER A 99 3.28 0.57 -6.23
CA SER A 99 4.71 0.81 -6.09
C SER A 99 5.02 2.15 -5.42
N LYS A 100 4.32 3.22 -5.79
CA LYS A 100 4.55 4.57 -5.26
C LYS A 100 4.14 4.73 -3.80
N ILE A 101 3.14 3.97 -3.36
CA ILE A 101 2.78 3.91 -1.93
C ILE A 101 3.69 2.95 -1.14
N GLU A 102 4.80 2.48 -1.73
CA GLU A 102 5.81 1.63 -1.08
C GLU A 102 5.25 0.30 -0.53
N ILE A 103 4.16 -0.21 -1.12
CA ILE A 103 3.60 -1.53 -0.79
C ILE A 103 4.39 -2.66 -1.45
N TYR A 104 4.75 -2.48 -2.72
CA TYR A 104 5.46 -3.49 -3.50
C TYR A 104 6.52 -2.86 -4.39
N LYS A 105 7.68 -3.50 -4.59
CA LYS A 105 8.79 -2.89 -5.34
C LYS A 105 8.59 -2.99 -6.85
N SER A 106 8.88 -1.89 -7.56
CA SER A 106 8.77 -1.77 -9.03
C SER A 106 9.49 -2.88 -9.81
N ARG A 107 10.73 -3.25 -9.43
CA ARG A 107 11.50 -4.31 -10.10
C ARG A 107 10.81 -5.68 -10.11
N SER A 108 10.03 -5.99 -9.07
CA SER A 108 9.27 -7.24 -9.02
C SER A 108 8.03 -7.17 -9.91
N LEU A 109 7.42 -5.98 -10.03
CA LEU A 109 6.31 -5.73 -10.95
C LEU A 109 6.73 -5.81 -12.42
N GLU A 110 7.94 -5.36 -12.76
CA GLU A 110 8.50 -5.52 -14.11
C GLU A 110 8.56 -6.99 -14.53
N LYS A 111 8.97 -7.88 -13.62
CA LYS A 111 8.99 -9.32 -13.89
C LYS A 111 7.59 -9.90 -14.11
N LEU A 112 6.61 -9.49 -13.30
CA LEU A 112 5.20 -9.87 -13.48
C LEU A 112 4.67 -9.41 -14.85
N ASN A 113 5.02 -8.19 -15.26
CA ASN A 113 4.60 -7.63 -16.54
C ASN A 113 5.22 -8.36 -17.73
N ASN A 114 6.50 -8.75 -17.65
CA ASN A 114 7.19 -9.39 -18.77
C ASN A 114 6.54 -10.73 -19.16
N ILE A 115 6.19 -11.59 -18.18
CA ILE A 115 5.59 -12.90 -18.47
C ILE A 115 4.18 -12.74 -19.04
N ARG A 116 3.37 -11.81 -18.49
CA ARG A 116 2.05 -11.46 -19.03
C ARG A 116 2.15 -10.95 -20.47
N ASN A 117 3.06 -10.01 -20.73
CA ASN A 117 3.22 -9.37 -22.04
C ASN A 117 3.60 -10.36 -23.13
N LYS A 118 4.44 -11.37 -22.82
CA LYS A 118 4.77 -12.45 -23.77
C LYS A 118 3.52 -13.17 -24.30
N VAL A 119 2.57 -13.47 -23.42
CA VAL A 119 1.33 -14.15 -23.81
C VAL A 119 0.38 -13.20 -24.54
N GLU A 120 0.21 -11.98 -24.03
CA GLU A 120 -0.85 -11.05 -24.50
C GLU A 120 -0.46 -10.22 -25.73
N HIS A 121 0.83 -9.99 -25.95
CA HIS A 121 1.32 -9.05 -26.96
C HIS A 121 2.31 -9.68 -27.92
N GLU A 122 3.08 -10.68 -27.47
CA GLU A 122 4.00 -11.43 -28.33
C GLU A 122 3.39 -12.74 -28.84
N TYR A 123 2.22 -13.14 -28.29
CA TYR A 123 1.51 -14.37 -28.63
C TYR A 123 2.37 -15.64 -28.49
N VAL A 124 3.28 -15.63 -27.50
CA VAL A 124 4.19 -16.74 -27.19
C VAL A 124 3.65 -17.54 -26.01
N ILE A 125 3.63 -18.87 -26.13
CA ILE A 125 3.32 -19.78 -25.03
C ILE A 125 4.56 -19.85 -24.12
N PRO A 126 4.49 -19.43 -22.85
CA PRO A 126 5.64 -19.51 -21.96
C PRO A 126 5.96 -20.97 -21.62
N ASP A 127 7.21 -21.25 -21.28
CA ASP A 127 7.57 -22.59 -20.83
C ASP A 127 7.08 -22.86 -19.39
N LEU A 128 7.10 -24.13 -18.99
CA LEU A 128 6.57 -24.52 -17.68
C LEU A 128 7.32 -23.83 -16.51
N PRO A 129 8.67 -23.77 -16.49
CA PRO A 129 9.40 -23.01 -15.46
C PRO A 129 9.02 -21.53 -15.38
N GLU A 130 8.79 -20.86 -16.52
CA GLU A 130 8.32 -19.47 -16.54
C GLU A 130 6.94 -19.32 -15.89
N ILE A 131 6.02 -20.25 -16.15
CA ILE A 131 4.66 -20.24 -15.58
C ILE A 131 4.69 -20.50 -14.08
N GLU A 132 5.50 -21.46 -13.63
CA GLU A 132 5.70 -21.74 -12.20
C GLU A 132 6.25 -20.52 -11.46
N LEU A 133 7.29 -19.87 -12.02
CA LEU A 133 7.81 -18.62 -11.46
C LEU A 133 6.74 -17.52 -11.41
N TYR A 134 5.92 -17.41 -12.47
CA TYR A 134 4.86 -16.42 -12.50
C TYR A 134 3.80 -16.68 -11.42
N PHE A 135 3.41 -17.94 -11.23
CA PHE A 135 2.48 -18.34 -10.17
C PHE A 135 2.99 -17.91 -8.80
N GLU A 136 4.25 -18.22 -8.47
CA GLU A 136 4.87 -17.84 -7.19
C GLU A 136 4.94 -16.33 -6.99
N LEU A 137 5.28 -15.57 -8.04
CA LEU A 137 5.32 -14.11 -7.97
C LEU A 137 3.94 -13.50 -7.75
N VAL A 138 2.90 -14.04 -8.42
CA VAL A 138 1.51 -13.60 -8.24
C VAL A 138 1.01 -13.93 -6.84
N TYR A 139 1.33 -15.13 -6.32
CA TYR A 139 0.99 -15.52 -4.96
C TYR A 139 1.65 -14.61 -3.91
N ALA A 140 2.93 -14.30 -4.08
CA ALA A 140 3.64 -13.36 -3.21
C ALA A 140 3.05 -11.94 -3.30
N PHE A 141 2.65 -11.50 -4.50
CA PHE A 141 2.02 -10.20 -4.71
C PHE A 141 0.70 -10.07 -3.95
N ILE A 142 -0.22 -11.04 -4.09
CA ILE A 142 -1.50 -10.99 -3.35
C ILE A 142 -1.29 -11.05 -1.85
N SER A 143 -0.32 -11.86 -1.38
CA SER A 143 0.00 -11.95 0.06
C SER A 143 0.47 -10.61 0.64
N VAL A 144 1.21 -9.82 -0.15
CA VAL A 144 1.65 -8.48 0.27
C VAL A 144 0.49 -7.48 0.28
N LEU A 145 -0.44 -7.57 -0.67
CA LEU A 145 -1.65 -6.74 -0.64
C LEU A 145 -2.54 -7.09 0.55
N ASP A 146 -2.74 -8.38 0.84
CA ASP A 146 -3.50 -8.84 2.00
C ASP A 146 -2.89 -8.34 3.31
N ALA A 147 -1.56 -8.41 3.44
CA ALA A 147 -0.85 -7.86 4.60
C ALA A 147 -1.04 -6.34 4.71
N ALA A 148 -1.00 -5.61 3.60
CA ALA A 148 -1.24 -4.16 3.58
C ALA A 148 -2.67 -3.80 4.01
N MET A 149 -3.68 -4.54 3.52
CA MET A 149 -5.07 -4.36 3.94
C MET A 149 -5.24 -4.67 5.43
N PHE A 150 -4.64 -5.75 5.92
CA PHE A 150 -4.70 -6.11 7.33
C PHE A 150 -4.07 -5.04 8.22
N MET A 151 -2.91 -4.51 7.85
CA MET A 151 -2.26 -3.41 8.56
C MET A 151 -3.13 -2.16 8.57
N TYR A 152 -3.76 -1.80 7.43
CA TYR A 152 -4.71 -0.68 7.39
C TYR A 152 -5.92 -0.92 8.30
N ALA A 153 -6.49 -2.12 8.27
CA ALA A 153 -7.64 -2.48 9.09
C ALA A 153 -7.33 -2.39 10.60
N ALA A 154 -6.12 -2.75 11.00
CA ALA A 154 -5.69 -2.71 12.40
C ALA A 154 -5.36 -1.29 12.87
N ASP A 155 -4.68 -0.51 12.03
CA ASP A 155 -4.05 0.75 12.39
C ASP A 155 -4.45 1.89 11.42
N SER A 156 -5.75 2.13 11.23
CA SER A 156 -6.20 3.27 10.42
C SER A 156 -5.81 4.62 11.03
N GLU A 157 -5.59 4.65 12.34
CA GLU A 157 -5.06 5.78 13.11
C GLU A 157 -4.05 5.27 14.14
N ILE A 158 -2.91 5.94 14.27
CA ILE A 158 -1.91 5.66 15.31
C ILE A 158 -1.57 6.95 16.05
N ASN A 159 -1.68 6.89 17.38
CA ASN A 159 -1.36 8.00 18.27
C ASN A 159 -0.06 7.70 19.04
N TYR A 160 0.83 8.68 19.08
CA TYR A 160 2.12 8.63 19.74
C TYR A 160 2.22 9.67 20.86
N SER A 161 2.95 9.34 21.92
CA SER A 161 3.29 10.26 23.01
C SER A 161 4.73 10.06 23.47
N ALA A 162 5.42 11.15 23.77
CA ALA A 162 6.71 11.15 24.46
C ALA A 162 6.57 11.00 25.98
N ASP A 163 5.37 11.25 26.53
CA ASP A 163 5.09 11.16 27.97
C ASP A 163 4.34 9.86 28.30
N GLN A 164 5.04 8.90 28.92
CA GLN A 164 4.44 7.62 29.31
C GLN A 164 3.44 7.73 30.49
N GLU A 165 3.43 8.86 31.22
CA GLU A 165 2.58 9.04 32.40
C GLU A 165 1.27 9.79 32.10
N LYS A 166 1.20 10.52 30.98
CA LYS A 166 -0.01 11.25 30.57
C LYS A 166 -0.78 10.50 29.49
N SER A 167 -1.76 9.69 29.90
CA SER A 167 -2.61 8.91 28.99
C SER A 167 -3.51 9.72 28.04
N PHE A 168 -3.40 11.06 28.00
CA PHE A 168 -4.25 11.95 27.21
C PHE A 168 -3.48 12.99 26.37
N SER A 169 -2.13 12.99 26.39
CA SER A 169 -1.35 13.84 25.48
C SER A 169 -0.94 13.04 24.25
N CYS A 170 -1.60 13.31 23.12
CA CYS A 170 -1.15 12.86 21.80
C CYS A 170 -0.20 13.92 21.25
N ASP A 171 1.08 13.56 21.08
CA ASP A 171 2.09 14.45 20.48
C ASP A 171 2.10 14.33 18.95
N LEU A 172 1.72 13.15 18.44
CA LEU A 172 1.60 12.85 17.02
C LEU A 172 0.43 11.89 16.78
N SER A 173 -0.48 12.24 15.87
CA SER A 173 -1.45 11.30 15.29
C SER A 173 -1.23 11.21 13.78
N VAL A 174 -1.27 9.97 13.26
CA VAL A 174 -1.23 9.68 11.83
C VAL A 174 -2.45 8.85 11.48
N GLU A 175 -3.28 9.35 10.57
CA GLU A 175 -4.55 8.71 10.19
C GLU A 175 -4.68 8.60 8.67
N TYR A 176 -5.27 7.49 8.21
CA TYR A 176 -5.83 7.39 6.87
C TYR A 176 -7.33 7.11 6.90
N SER A 177 -8.11 8.06 6.35
CA SER A 177 -9.56 7.94 6.19
C SER A 177 -9.90 7.56 4.75
N HIS A 178 -10.44 6.36 4.54
CA HIS A 178 -10.91 5.91 3.22
C HIS A 178 -12.17 6.65 2.77
N GLU A 179 -13.06 7.04 3.70
CA GLU A 179 -14.27 7.80 3.39
C GLU A 179 -13.93 9.20 2.88
N ALA A 180 -13.03 9.91 3.57
CA ALA A 180 -12.57 11.22 3.16
C ALA A 180 -11.56 11.15 2.00
N GLN A 181 -10.98 9.96 1.75
CA GLN A 181 -9.85 9.73 0.83
C GLN A 181 -8.68 10.66 1.14
N ARG A 182 -8.32 10.75 2.43
CA ARG A 182 -7.32 11.69 2.97
C ARG A 182 -6.43 11.05 4.01
N VAL A 183 -5.16 11.44 3.99
CA VAL A 183 -4.18 11.14 5.04
C VAL A 183 -4.03 12.39 5.91
N TYR A 184 -4.05 12.22 7.22
CA TYR A 184 -3.91 13.30 8.21
C TYR A 184 -2.67 13.08 9.07
N PHE A 185 -1.99 14.19 9.37
CA PHE A 185 -0.91 14.25 10.35
C PHE A 185 -1.22 15.38 11.33
N PHE A 186 -1.32 15.03 12.60
CA PHE A 186 -1.51 15.98 13.68
C PHE A 186 -0.27 15.97 14.56
N PHE A 187 0.27 17.14 14.87
CA PHE A 187 1.38 17.31 15.79
C PHE A 187 0.97 18.28 16.91
N SER A 188 1.26 17.91 18.15
CA SER A 188 1.07 18.74 19.32
C SER A 188 2.37 18.79 20.11
N ALA A 189 2.89 19.99 20.35
CA ALA A 189 4.05 20.19 21.19
C ALA A 189 3.72 21.20 22.31
N PRO A 190 4.01 20.89 23.59
CA PRO A 190 3.94 21.88 24.64
C PRO A 190 5.08 22.88 24.46
N LYS A 191 4.76 24.12 24.06
CA LYS A 191 5.72 25.24 24.06
C LYS A 191 5.31 26.26 25.12
N HIS A 192 6.09 26.36 26.20
CA HIS A 192 6.00 27.46 27.17
C HIS A 192 4.57 27.87 27.56
N LYS A 193 3.83 26.98 28.23
CA LYS A 193 2.43 27.14 28.68
C LYS A 193 1.35 27.23 27.59
N ASP A 194 1.71 27.32 26.31
CA ASP A 194 0.77 27.27 25.19
C ASP A 194 0.95 25.98 24.36
N LEU A 195 -0.15 25.31 24.06
CA LEU A 195 -0.18 24.15 23.16
C LEU A 195 -0.11 24.65 21.72
N THR A 196 1.00 24.35 21.03
CA THR A 196 1.06 24.57 19.57
C THR A 196 0.58 23.29 18.89
N GLN A 197 -0.51 23.39 18.15
CA GLN A 197 -1.06 22.31 17.34
C GLN A 197 -0.85 22.61 15.86
N LYS A 198 -0.42 21.61 15.10
CA LYS A 198 -0.33 21.67 13.64
C LYS A 198 -1.07 20.48 13.07
N GLU A 199 -1.88 20.74 12.06
CA GLU A 199 -2.60 19.71 11.32
C GLU A 199 -2.27 19.85 9.84
N TYR A 200 -2.00 18.71 9.20
CA TYR A 200 -1.77 18.60 7.77
C TYR A 200 -2.66 17.50 7.21
N SER A 201 -3.23 17.73 6.03
CA SER A 201 -4.00 16.71 5.35
C SER A 201 -3.76 16.71 3.85
N PHE A 202 -3.72 15.52 3.27
CA PHE A 202 -3.46 15.29 1.85
C PHE A 202 -4.57 14.44 1.28
N GLY A 203 -5.27 14.95 0.26
CA GLY A 203 -6.39 14.26 -0.37
C GLY A 203 -6.19 14.02 -1.85
N VAL A 204 -7.06 13.19 -2.42
CA VAL A 204 -7.04 12.82 -3.84
C VAL A 204 -7.24 14.00 -4.81
N ASP A 205 -7.57 15.19 -4.29
CA ASP A 205 -7.53 16.46 -5.02
C ASP A 205 -6.11 16.80 -5.51
N ASN A 206 -5.08 16.39 -4.77
CA ASN A 206 -3.68 16.37 -5.22
C ASN A 206 -3.11 14.95 -5.14
N ILE A 207 -3.26 14.18 -6.23
CA ILE A 207 -2.88 12.76 -6.27
C ILE A 207 -1.41 12.50 -5.95
N GLU A 208 -0.52 13.37 -6.39
CA GLU A 208 0.91 13.17 -6.16
C GLU A 208 1.24 13.30 -4.68
N GLU A 209 0.81 14.39 -4.04
CA GLU A 209 0.99 14.57 -2.59
C GLU A 209 0.24 13.52 -1.77
N PHE A 210 -0.97 13.16 -2.16
CA PHE A 210 -1.74 12.08 -1.54
C PHE A 210 -1.00 10.74 -1.60
N THR A 211 -0.48 10.37 -2.77
CA THR A 211 0.23 9.10 -2.95
C THR A 211 1.47 9.05 -2.06
N ASN A 212 2.24 10.15 -2.01
CA ASN A 212 3.43 10.23 -1.17
C ASN A 212 3.08 10.24 0.34
N ALA A 213 2.01 10.93 0.74
CA ALA A 213 1.51 10.93 2.11
C ALA A 213 1.02 9.54 2.54
N LEU A 214 0.33 8.82 1.65
CA LEU A 214 -0.13 7.45 1.91
C LEU A 214 1.06 6.48 2.02
N ALA A 215 2.13 6.69 1.26
CA ALA A 215 3.39 5.95 1.43
C ALA A 215 3.99 6.16 2.84
N VAL A 216 4.03 7.41 3.31
CA VAL A 216 4.49 7.75 4.66
C VAL A 216 3.62 7.07 5.72
N TYR A 217 2.29 7.14 5.58
CA TYR A 217 1.34 6.45 6.46
C TYR A 217 1.66 4.95 6.58
N PHE A 218 1.80 4.24 5.45
CA PHE A 218 2.11 2.80 5.49
C PHE A 218 3.46 2.49 6.14
N TRP A 219 4.46 3.38 6.03
CA TRP A 219 5.73 3.20 6.74
C TRP A 219 5.59 3.42 8.25
N VAL A 220 4.80 4.38 8.69
CA VAL A 220 4.50 4.60 10.11
C VAL A 220 3.78 3.37 10.69
N VAL A 221 2.75 2.86 9.99
CA VAL A 221 2.02 1.65 10.41
C VAL A 221 2.92 0.42 10.54
N ARG A 222 3.82 0.20 9.57
CA ARG A 222 4.77 -0.91 9.67
C ARG A 222 5.82 -0.69 10.77
N GLY A 223 6.18 0.56 11.05
CA GLY A 223 7.05 0.92 12.16
C GLY A 223 6.44 0.59 13.53
N ASN A 224 5.13 0.82 13.66
CA ASN A 224 4.40 0.50 14.88
C ASN A 224 4.43 -1.00 15.23
N THR A 225 4.50 -1.87 14.22
CA THR A 225 4.23 -3.31 14.40
C THR A 225 5.38 -4.24 14.02
N LEU A 226 6.17 -3.92 13.00
CA LEU A 226 7.06 -4.88 12.33
C LEU A 226 8.52 -4.45 12.25
N PHE A 227 8.81 -3.15 12.22
CA PHE A 227 10.16 -2.64 11.97
C PHE A 227 10.65 -1.74 13.10
N SER A 228 11.98 -1.63 13.22
CA SER A 228 12.58 -0.66 14.15
C SER A 228 12.46 0.76 13.63
N ASP A 229 12.39 1.73 14.56
CA ASP A 229 12.32 3.16 14.23
C ASP A 229 13.42 3.60 13.26
N LYS A 230 14.64 3.10 13.46
CA LYS A 230 15.78 3.39 12.56
C LYS A 230 15.54 2.93 11.12
N TYR A 231 14.89 1.79 10.93
CA TYR A 231 14.57 1.31 9.58
C TYR A 231 13.48 2.17 8.93
N VAL A 232 12.48 2.57 9.70
CA VAL A 232 11.41 3.47 9.25
C VAL A 232 11.98 4.84 8.86
N GLU A 233 12.86 5.41 9.70
CA GLU A 233 13.58 6.66 9.45
C GLU A 233 14.33 6.63 8.11
N GLU A 234 15.09 5.56 7.84
CA GLU A 234 15.79 5.38 6.56
C GLU A 234 14.81 5.42 5.37
N LYS A 235 13.63 4.82 5.51
CA LYS A 235 12.62 4.79 4.44
C LYS A 235 11.95 6.14 4.25
N LEU A 236 11.65 6.85 5.32
CA LEU A 236 11.14 8.22 5.25
C LEU A 236 12.15 9.18 4.59
N HIS A 237 13.45 9.03 4.88
CA HIS A 237 14.50 9.79 4.20
C HIS A 237 14.56 9.51 2.69
N ASN A 238 14.35 8.27 2.26
CA ASN A 238 14.33 7.92 0.84
C ASN A 238 13.15 8.60 0.12
N ILE A 239 11.95 8.58 0.71
CA ILE A 239 10.77 9.30 0.17
C ILE A 239 11.08 10.79 0.06
N ASN A 240 11.64 11.40 1.11
CA ASN A 240 12.01 12.82 1.11
C ASN A 240 13.03 13.16 0.00
N SER A 241 13.96 12.25 -0.28
CA SER A 241 14.95 12.43 -1.34
C SER A 241 14.34 12.34 -2.73
N THR A 242 13.34 11.49 -2.94
CA THR A 242 12.61 11.40 -4.21
C THR A 242 11.79 12.66 -4.49
N LEU A 243 11.29 13.36 -3.46
CA LEU A 243 10.60 14.65 -3.60
C LEU A 243 11.51 15.81 -4.07
N LEU A 244 12.84 15.61 -4.16
CA LEU A 244 13.81 16.61 -4.65
C LEU A 244 14.03 16.56 -6.16
N LEU A 245 13.58 15.51 -6.84
CA LEU A 245 13.75 15.25 -8.28
C LEU A 245 12.50 15.62 -9.07
#